data_AF-A0A6B3EGX3-F1
#
_entry.id   AF-A0A6B3EGX3-F1
#
_cell.length_a   1.000
_cell.length_b   1.000
_cell.length_c   1.000
_cell.angle_alpha   90.00
_cell.angle_beta   90.00
_cell.angle_gamma   90.00
#
_symmetry.space_group_name_H-M   'P 1'
#
loop_
_entity.id
_entity.type
_entity.pdbx_description
1 polymer ?
#
loop_
_entity_poly.entity_id
_entity_poly.type
_entity_poly.pdbx_seq_one_letter_code
_entity_poly.pdbx_strand_id
1 'polypeptide(L)'
;MERQHGRSRQQWKKIGAGSAGNMVEWFDWFVYASFAPYFASAFFPEDDATARLMNTAGIFAVGFFLRPVGGWLLGRVGDRRGRKAALTLTVSLMSASAVLIAVAPTYGVA
;
A
#
# COMPACT_ATOMS: atom_id res chain seq x y z
N MET A 1 37.66 25.59 2.99
CA MET A 1 36.28 25.55 2.46
C MET A 1 36.01 24.19 1.77
N GLU A 2 36.04 23.06 2.50
CA GLU A 2 36.11 21.71 1.87
C GLU A 2 35.02 20.70 2.30
N ARG A 3 33.85 21.13 2.81
CA ARG A 3 32.83 20.18 3.34
C ARG A 3 31.51 20.15 2.54
N GLN A 4 31.53 20.23 1.21
CA GLN A 4 30.30 20.19 0.39
C GLN A 4 30.14 18.94 -0.51
N HIS A 5 31.20 18.26 -0.94
CA HIS A 5 31.08 17.15 -1.91
C HIS A 5 30.44 15.85 -1.37
N GLY A 6 30.45 15.60 -0.05
CA GLY A 6 29.82 14.41 0.54
C GLY A 6 28.30 14.49 0.70
N ARG A 7 27.71 15.69 0.59
CA ARG A 7 26.29 15.94 0.93
C ARG A 7 25.33 15.59 -0.21
N SER A 8 25.73 15.82 -1.46
CA SER A 8 24.85 15.59 -2.62
C SER A 8 24.57 14.10 -2.82
N ARG A 9 25.59 13.23 -2.83
CA ARG A 9 25.41 11.77 -2.96
C ARG A 9 24.51 11.20 -1.86
N GLN A 10 24.59 11.71 -0.64
CA GLN A 10 23.70 11.31 0.45
C GLN A 10 22.27 11.84 0.28
N GLN A 11 22.07 13.05 -0.25
CA GLN A 11 20.74 13.56 -0.60
C GLN A 11 20.10 12.73 -1.73
N TRP A 12 20.83 12.42 -2.79
CA TRP A 12 20.35 11.56 -3.87
C TRP A 12 19.97 10.15 -3.38
N LYS A 13 20.77 9.55 -2.49
CA LYS A 13 20.41 8.27 -1.84
C LYS A 13 19.13 8.39 -0.99
N LYS A 14 18.94 9.49 -0.27
CA LYS A 14 17.72 9.73 0.53
C LYS A 14 16.48 9.94 -0.33
N ILE A 15 16.63 10.64 -1.46
CA ILE A 15 15.55 10.83 -2.44
C ILE A 15 15.20 9.49 -3.08
N GLY A 16 16.19 8.74 -3.58
CA GLY A 16 15.95 7.42 -4.17
C GLY A 16 15.26 6.44 -3.21
N ALA A 17 15.63 6.44 -1.94
CA ALA A 17 14.96 5.62 -0.93
C ALA A 17 13.51 6.06 -0.65
N GLY A 18 13.21 7.36 -0.69
CA GLY A 18 11.85 7.88 -0.54
C GLY A 18 10.97 7.60 -1.76
N SER A 19 11.52 7.79 -2.97
CA SER A 19 10.84 7.51 -4.23
C SER A 19 10.54 6.02 -4.41
N ALA A 20 11.45 5.14 -3.96
CA ALA A 20 11.22 3.69 -3.98
C ALA A 20 9.98 3.31 -3.15
N GLY A 21 9.80 3.91 -1.97
CA GLY A 21 8.61 3.68 -1.14
C GLY A 21 7.31 4.09 -1.85
N ASN A 22 7.30 5.26 -2.47
CA ASN A 22 6.16 5.74 -3.25
C ASN A 22 5.88 4.86 -4.50
N MET A 23 6.93 4.36 -5.16
CA MET A 23 6.78 3.40 -6.27
C MET A 23 6.14 2.10 -5.81
N VAL A 24 6.57 1.55 -4.67
CA VAL A 24 6.01 0.31 -4.13
C VAL A 24 4.53 0.50 -3.75
N GLU A 25 4.18 1.68 -3.20
CA GLU A 25 2.78 2.04 -2.91
C GLU A 25 1.91 2.10 -4.16
N TRP A 26 2.41 2.71 -5.23
CA TRP A 26 1.73 2.73 -6.51
C TRP A 26 1.64 1.36 -7.17
N PHE A 27 2.69 0.55 -7.05
CA PHE A 27 2.72 -0.80 -7.56
C PHE A 27 1.66 -1.68 -6.87
N ASP A 28 1.59 -1.64 -5.54
CA ASP A 28 0.60 -2.40 -4.77
C ASP A 28 -0.84 -1.95 -5.11
N TRP A 29 -1.05 -0.65 -5.29
CA TRP A 29 -2.34 -0.11 -5.73
C TRP A 29 -2.73 -0.60 -7.13
N PHE A 30 -1.78 -0.67 -8.05
CA PHE A 30 -2.00 -1.15 -9.41
C PHE A 30 -2.27 -2.65 -9.46
N VAL A 31 -1.53 -3.44 -8.68
CA VAL A 31 -1.74 -4.87 -8.48
C VAL A 31 -3.14 -5.09 -7.92
N TYR A 32 -3.50 -4.42 -6.83
CA TYR A 32 -4.83 -4.53 -6.24
C TYR A 32 -5.94 -4.13 -7.21
N ALA A 33 -5.82 -3.03 -7.94
CA ALA A 33 -6.80 -2.62 -8.94
C ALA A 33 -6.95 -3.63 -10.10
N SER A 34 -5.83 -4.26 -10.50
CA SER A 34 -5.83 -5.29 -11.55
C SER A 34 -6.43 -6.62 -11.08
N PHE A 35 -6.23 -6.96 -9.80
CA PHE A 35 -6.76 -8.19 -9.19
C PHE A 35 -8.15 -8.01 -8.56
N ALA A 36 -8.61 -6.78 -8.32
CA ALA A 36 -9.92 -6.48 -7.74
C ALA A 36 -11.10 -7.17 -8.44
N PRO A 37 -11.15 -7.27 -9.80
CA PRO A 37 -12.21 -8.01 -10.48
C PRO A 37 -12.19 -9.51 -10.15
N TYR A 38 -11.02 -10.11 -9.94
CA TYR A 38 -10.88 -11.53 -9.59
C TYR A 38 -11.28 -11.82 -8.15
N PHE A 39 -10.98 -10.90 -7.22
CA PHE A 39 -11.50 -10.99 -5.85
C PHE A 39 -13.02 -10.76 -5.80
N ALA A 40 -13.53 -9.83 -6.61
CA ALA A 40 -14.95 -9.54 -6.67
C ALA A 40 -15.78 -10.73 -7.14
N SER A 41 -15.34 -11.44 -8.19
CA SER A 41 -16.01 -12.66 -8.68
C SER A 41 -15.82 -13.86 -7.76
N ALA A 42 -14.71 -13.93 -7.03
CA ALA A 42 -14.47 -15.00 -6.07
C ALA A 42 -15.26 -14.84 -4.76
N PHE A 43 -15.59 -13.62 -4.32
CA PHE A 43 -16.26 -13.39 -3.03
C PHE A 43 -17.76 -13.10 -3.11
N PHE A 44 -18.31 -12.76 -4.28
CA PHE A 44 -19.71 -12.41 -4.45
C PHE A 44 -20.29 -12.97 -5.76
N PRO A 45 -21.49 -13.59 -5.75
CA PRO A 45 -22.16 -14.06 -6.97
C PRO A 45 -22.46 -12.89 -7.92
N GLU A 46 -22.28 -13.11 -9.22
CA GLU A 46 -22.31 -12.10 -10.29
C GLU A 46 -23.71 -11.53 -10.64
N ASP A 47 -24.76 -11.88 -9.88
CA ASP A 47 -26.15 -11.77 -10.36
C ASP A 47 -26.81 -10.38 -10.28
N ASP A 48 -26.19 -9.36 -9.66
CA ASP A 48 -26.82 -8.03 -9.55
C ASP A 48 -25.88 -6.86 -9.88
N ALA A 49 -26.25 -6.06 -10.89
CA ALA A 49 -25.53 -4.86 -11.31
C ALA A 49 -25.36 -3.85 -10.15
N THR A 50 -26.30 -3.86 -9.20
CA THR A 50 -26.27 -3.02 -7.99
C THR A 50 -25.14 -3.42 -7.05
N ALA A 51 -24.87 -4.72 -6.90
CA ALA A 51 -23.81 -5.23 -6.04
C ALA A 51 -22.40 -4.85 -6.54
N ARG A 52 -22.21 -4.81 -7.87
CA ARG A 52 -20.94 -4.38 -8.50
C ARG A 52 -20.62 -2.91 -8.23
N LEU A 53 -21.65 -2.05 -8.26
CA LEU A 53 -21.52 -0.63 -7.95
C LEU A 53 -21.18 -0.42 -6.47
N MET A 54 -21.86 -1.12 -5.56
CA MET A 54 -21.57 -1.06 -4.12
C MET A 54 -20.16 -1.56 -3.79
N ASN A 55 -19.67 -2.62 -4.45
CA ASN A 55 -18.31 -3.11 -4.25
C ASN A 55 -17.27 -2.06 -4.68
N THR A 56 -17.41 -1.55 -5.91
CA THR A 56 -16.51 -0.50 -6.43
C THR A 56 -16.51 0.73 -5.51
N ALA A 57 -17.70 1.19 -5.11
CA ALA A 57 -17.86 2.28 -4.16
C ALA A 57 -17.26 1.97 -2.78
N GLY A 58 -17.39 0.73 -2.30
CA GLY A 58 -16.83 0.26 -1.04
C GLY A 58 -15.30 0.26 -1.05
N ILE A 59 -14.68 -0.25 -2.12
CA ILE A 59 -13.22 -0.20 -2.31
C ILE A 59 -12.74 1.25 -2.33
N PHE A 60 -13.43 2.13 -3.07
CA PHE A 60 -13.11 3.56 -3.07
C PHE A 60 -13.25 4.18 -1.69
N ALA A 61 -14.35 3.94 -0.98
CA ALA A 61 -14.60 4.48 0.36
C ALA A 61 -13.53 4.03 1.36
N VAL A 62 -13.20 2.73 1.37
CA VAL A 62 -12.14 2.16 2.20
C VAL A 62 -10.79 2.77 1.83
N GLY A 63 -10.47 2.92 0.54
CA GLY A 63 -9.23 3.55 0.08
C GLY A 63 -9.11 5.04 0.43
N PHE A 64 -10.23 5.78 0.44
CA PHE A 64 -10.27 7.17 0.89
C PHE A 64 -10.10 7.31 2.41
N PHE A 65 -10.62 6.35 3.19
CA PHE A 65 -10.51 6.36 4.64
C PHE A 65 -9.15 5.88 5.14
N LEU A 66 -8.61 4.80 4.54
CA LEU A 66 -7.34 4.21 4.94
C LEU A 66 -6.13 5.12 4.66
N ARG A 67 -6.18 5.99 3.65
CA ARG A 67 -5.08 6.91 3.33
C ARG A 67 -4.78 7.92 4.47
N PRO A 68 -5.75 8.68 4.99
CA PRO A 68 -5.56 9.53 6.17
C PRO A 68 -5.09 8.74 7.40
N VAL A 69 -5.68 7.58 7.65
CA VAL A 69 -5.37 6.74 8.81
C VAL A 69 -3.94 6.20 8.74
N GLY A 70 -3.53 5.70 7.56
CA GLY A 70 -2.18 5.23 7.30
C GLY A 70 -1.16 6.36 7.42
N GLY A 71 -1.44 7.52 6.85
CA GLY A 71 -0.58 8.71 6.98
C GLY A 71 -0.43 9.18 8.42
N TRP A 72 -1.49 9.13 9.23
CA TRP A 72 -1.45 9.48 10.64
C TRP A 72 -0.65 8.48 11.48
N LEU A 73 -0.87 7.17 11.29
CA LEU A 73 -0.14 6.11 11.99
C LEU A 73 1.35 6.12 11.63
N LEU A 74 1.67 6.12 10.33
CA LEU A 74 3.04 6.11 9.84
C LEU A 74 3.76 7.43 10.09
N GLY A 75 3.06 8.56 10.03
CA GLY A 75 3.57 9.87 10.44
C GLY A 75 3.98 9.89 11.90
N ARG A 76 3.12 9.39 12.80
CA ARG A 76 3.42 9.29 14.24
C ARG A 76 4.60 8.36 14.53
N VAL A 77 4.71 7.25 13.79
CA VAL A 77 5.86 6.34 13.91
C VAL A 77 7.14 6.98 13.38
N GLY A 78 7.07 7.69 12.25
CA GLY A 78 8.18 8.43 11.65
C GLY A 78 8.71 9.54 12.55
N ASP A 79 7.82 10.28 13.22
CA ASP A 79 8.17 11.37 14.12
C ASP A 79 8.84 10.87 15.42
N ARG A 80 8.46 9.69 15.93
CA ARG A 80 9.01 9.15 17.17
C ARG A 80 10.21 8.22 17.02
N ARG A 81 10.28 7.44 15.94
CA ARG A 81 11.31 6.39 15.74
C ARG A 81 12.24 6.69 14.56
N GLY A 82 12.04 7.82 13.89
CA GLY A 82 12.85 8.27 12.77
C GLY A 82 12.41 7.67 11.44
N ARG A 83 12.73 8.40 10.36
CA ARG A 83 12.29 8.12 8.98
C ARG A 83 12.67 6.73 8.44
N LYS A 84 13.77 6.14 8.94
CA LYS A 84 14.22 4.81 8.52
C LYS A 84 13.29 3.71 9.06
N ALA A 85 12.84 3.84 10.30
CA ALA A 85 11.91 2.89 10.92
C ALA A 85 10.53 2.94 10.26
N ALA A 86 10.05 4.14 9.89
CA ALA A 86 8.81 4.30 9.14
C ALA A 86 8.87 3.58 7.79
N LEU A 87 9.95 3.75 7.02
CA LEU A 87 10.13 3.08 5.72
C LEU A 87 10.19 1.54 5.86
N THR A 88 10.88 1.01 6.87
CA THR A 88 10.91 -0.44 7.08
C THR A 88 9.55 -0.97 7.51
N LEU A 89 8.81 -0.21 8.33
CA LEU A 89 7.47 -0.59 8.76
C LEU A 89 6.48 -0.62 7.58
N THR A 90 6.50 0.37 6.68
CA THR A 90 5.60 0.36 5.52
C THR A 90 5.85 -0.83 4.60
N VAL A 91 7.12 -1.07 4.26
CA VAL A 91 7.51 -2.17 3.37
C VAL A 91 7.15 -3.54 3.96
N SER A 92 7.36 -3.72 5.27
CA SER A 92 6.98 -4.96 5.96
C SER A 92 5.47 -5.12 6.04
N LEU A 93 4.71 -4.05 6.29
CA LEU A 93 3.25 -4.09 6.30
C LEU A 93 2.69 -4.46 4.92
N MET A 94 3.21 -3.88 3.85
CA MET A 94 2.82 -4.19 2.47
C MET A 94 3.10 -5.64 2.11
N SER A 95 4.30 -6.12 2.47
CA SER A 95 4.68 -7.52 2.25
C SER A 95 3.77 -8.47 3.03
N ALA A 96 3.44 -8.15 4.28
CA ALA A 96 2.50 -8.93 5.09
C ALA A 96 1.09 -8.94 4.49
N SER A 97 0.59 -7.79 4.00
CA SER A 97 -0.70 -7.71 3.31
C SER A 97 -0.75 -8.57 2.04
N ALA A 98 0.30 -8.54 1.23
CA ALA A 98 0.40 -9.36 0.02
C ALA A 98 0.39 -10.86 0.35
N VAL A 99 1.12 -11.27 1.39
CA VAL A 99 1.08 -12.65 1.88
C VAL A 99 -0.32 -13.00 2.38
N LEU A 100 -0.96 -12.15 3.18
CA LEU A 100 -2.32 -12.38 3.69
C LEU A 100 -3.33 -12.57 2.56
N ILE A 101 -3.24 -11.78 1.48
CA ILE A 101 -4.06 -11.94 0.29
C ILE A 101 -3.76 -13.27 -0.42
N ALA A 102 -2.49 -13.67 -0.49
CA ALA A 102 -2.08 -14.92 -1.14
C ALA A 102 -2.53 -16.18 -0.39
N VAL A 103 -2.59 -16.16 0.95
CA VAL A 103 -3.13 -17.25 1.77
C VAL A 103 -4.62 -17.11 2.08
N ALA A 104 -5.29 -16.04 1.62
CA ALA A 104 -6.72 -15.89 1.83
C ALA A 104 -7.48 -17.02 1.08
N PRO A 105 -8.29 -17.85 1.77
CA PRO A 105 -9.06 -18.88 1.12
C PRO A 105 -10.09 -18.25 0.18
N THR A 106 -10.07 -18.66 -1.08
CA THR A 106 -11.09 -18.30 -2.08
C THR A 106 -12.26 -19.28 -1.96
N TYR A 107 -13.46 -18.90 -2.43
CA TYR A 107 -14.68 -19.70 -2.32
C TYR A 107 -14.62 -21.10 -2.98
N GLY A 108 -13.50 -21.49 -3.60
CA GLY A 108 -13.25 -22.84 -4.11
C GLY A 108 -12.58 -23.82 -3.11
N VAL A 109 -12.28 -23.39 -1.88
CA VAL A 109 -11.84 -24.27 -0.79
C VAL A 109 -12.89 -24.35 0.31
N ALA A 110 -14.10 -24.80 -0.05
CA ALA A 110 -15.09 -25.39 0.85
C ALA A 110 -15.91 -26.43 0.07
#